data_AF-C4L262-F1
#
_entry.id   AF-C4L262-F1
#
_cell.length_a   1.000
_cell.length_b   1.000
_cell.length_c   1.000
_cell.angle_alpha   90.00
_cell.angle_beta   90.00
_cell.angle_gamma   90.00
#
_symmetry.space_group_name_H-M   'P 1'
#
loop_
_entity.id
_entity.type
_entity.pdbx_description
1 polymer ?
#
loop_
_entity_poly.entity_id
_entity_poly.type
_entity_poly.pdbx_seq_one_letter_code
_entity_poly.pdbx_strand_id
1 'polypeptide(L)' 'MHTFRSVEREKIEIIAGLLQQAGYRISRIRAIDCQFMVTARLEGQTQMEGEHDRIKGIVQHFAIEEWTMNEESS' A
#
# COMPACT_ATOMS: atom_id res chain seq x y z
N MET A 1 6.21 -1.77 6.37
CA MET A 1 5.07 -0.84 6.19
C MET A 1 5.13 -0.27 4.78
N HIS A 2 4.04 -0.32 4.01
CA HIS A 2 3.97 0.21 2.65
C HIS A 2 3.15 1.48 2.61
N THR A 3 3.64 2.51 1.92
CA THR A 3 2.89 3.74 1.66
C THR A 3 2.72 3.90 0.16
N PHE A 4 1.49 4.15 -0.26
CA PHE A 4 1.12 4.34 -1.67
C PHE A 4 0.59 5.75 -1.84
N ARG A 5 0.96 6.40 -2.95
CA ARG A 5 0.40 7.69 -3.35
C ARG A 5 0.02 7.70 -4.82
N SER A 6 -1.10 8.35 -5.11
CA SER A 6 -1.61 8.55 -6.46
C SER A 6 -2.42 9.82 -6.55
N VAL A 7 -2.44 10.47 -7.71
CA VAL A 7 -3.39 11.56 -8.00
C VAL A 7 -4.82 11.03 -8.19
N GLU A 8 -4.96 9.73 -8.45
CA GLU A 8 -6.24 9.07 -8.65
C GLU A 8 -6.71 8.38 -7.36
N ARG A 9 -7.80 8.90 -6.81
CA ARG A 9 -8.38 8.35 -5.58
C ARG A 9 -8.82 6.89 -5.73
N GLU A 10 -9.41 6.55 -6.87
CA GLU A 10 -9.95 5.22 -7.16
C GLU A 10 -8.86 4.15 -7.09
N LYS A 11 -7.66 4.41 -7.64
CA LYS A 11 -6.50 3.51 -7.54
C LYS A 11 -6.16 3.19 -6.09
N ILE A 12 -6.13 4.22 -5.24
CA ILE A 12 -5.83 4.08 -3.81
C ILE A 12 -6.92 3.28 -3.09
N GLU A 13 -8.19 3.51 -3.40
CA GLU A 13 -9.32 2.78 -2.81
C GLU A 13 -9.30 1.30 -3.20
N ILE A 14 -9.01 0.98 -4.46
CA ILE A 14 -8.90 -0.41 -4.94
C ILE A 14 -7.75 -1.14 -4.24
N ILE A 15 -6.55 -0.54 -4.20
CA ILE A 15 -5.40 -1.18 -3.55
C ILE A 15 -5.61 -1.33 -2.05
N ALA A 16 -6.18 -0.31 -1.39
CA ALA A 16 -6.56 -0.41 0.01
C ALA A 16 -7.48 -1.61 0.26
N GLY A 17 -8.51 -1.80 -0.57
CA GLY A 17 -9.41 -2.95 -0.47
C GLY A 17 -8.70 -4.29 -0.70
N LEU A 18 -7.89 -4.41 -1.74
CA LEU A 18 -7.13 -5.63 -2.06
C LEU A 18 -6.18 -6.02 -0.93
N LEU A 19 -5.45 -5.05 -0.39
CA LEU A 19 -4.52 -5.28 0.71
C LEU A 19 -5.27 -5.61 2.01
N GLN A 20 -6.40 -4.96 2.28
CA GLN A 20 -7.23 -5.30 3.44
C GLN A 20 -7.70 -6.76 3.39
N GLN A 21 -8.16 -7.23 2.23
CA GLN A 21 -8.55 -8.62 2.01
C GLN A 21 -7.37 -9.61 2.15
N ALA A 22 -6.15 -9.13 1.87
CA ALA A 22 -4.92 -9.90 2.02
C ALA A 22 -4.36 -9.92 3.46
N GLY A 23 -5.05 -9.32 4.43
CA GLY A 23 -4.64 -9.30 5.84
C GLY A 23 -3.81 -8.08 6.25
N TYR A 24 -3.74 -7.05 5.40
CA TYR A 24 -3.10 -5.80 5.78
C TYR A 24 -4.07 -4.92 6.56
N ARG A 25 -3.56 -4.28 7.61
CA ARG A 25 -4.21 -3.14 8.24
C ARG A 25 -3.95 -1.89 7.41
N ILE A 26 -5.02 -1.20 7.05
CA ILE A 26 -5.00 -0.03 6.20
C ILE A 26 -5.29 1.23 7.02
N SER A 27 -4.53 2.30 6.79
CA SER A 27 -4.81 3.61 7.38
C SER A 27 -5.99 4.30 6.69
N ARG A 28 -6.53 5.35 7.30
CA ARG A 28 -7.43 6.26 6.57
C ARG A 28 -6.70 6.87 5.37
N ILE A 29 -7.36 6.91 4.20
CA ILE A 29 -6.86 7.61 3.01
C ILE A 29 -6.81 9.12 3.31
N ARG A 30 -5.67 9.76 3.05
CA ARG A 30 -5.46 11.20 3.24
C ARG A 30 -5.26 11.88 1.89
N ALA A 31 -5.70 13.13 1.75
CA ALA A 31 -5.34 13.99 0.63
C ALA A 31 -4.20 14.93 1.07
N ILE A 32 -3.08 14.95 0.32
CA ILE A 32 -1.89 15.76 0.58
C ILE A 32 -1.40 16.28 -0.77
N ASP A 33 -1.26 17.60 -0.94
CA ASP A 33 -0.67 18.23 -2.13
C ASP A 33 -1.18 17.69 -3.48
N CYS A 34 -2.51 17.54 -3.61
CA CYS A 34 -3.21 16.99 -4.77
C CYS A 34 -3.05 15.48 -5.02
N GLN A 35 -2.46 14.74 -4.08
CA GLN A 35 -2.37 13.29 -4.10
C GLN A 35 -3.18 12.66 -2.97
N PHE A 36 -3.59 11.42 -3.17
CA PHE A 36 -4.18 10.56 -2.18
C PHE A 36 -3.13 9.59 -1.66
N MET A 37 -3.05 9.45 -0.34
CA MET A 37 -2.07 8.61 0.34
C MET A 37 -2.76 7.58 1.23
N VAL A 38 -2.28 6.35 1.19
CA VAL A 38 -2.67 5.29 2.13
C VAL A 38 -1.45 4.51 2.60
N THR A 39 -1.48 4.06 3.84
CA THR A 39 -0.46 3.21 4.44
C THR A 39 -1.06 1.83 4.73
N ALA A 40 -0.34 0.78 4.36
CA ALA A 40 -0.68 -0.61 4.63
C ALA A 40 0.41 -1.27 5.49
N ARG A 41 0.00 -1.99 6.54
CA ARG A 41 0.88 -2.75 7.42
C ARG A 41 0.36 -4.18 7.51
N LEU A 42 1.21 -5.16 7.23
CA LEU A 42 0.87 -6.56 7.40
C LEU A 42 0.75 -6.86 8.91
N GLU A 43 -0.40 -7.37 9.36
CA GLU A 43 -0.59 -7.83 10.74
C GLU A 43 -0.43 -9.35 10.79
N GLY A 44 0.66 -9.84 11.40
CA GLY A 44 0.93 -11.27 11.58
C GLY A 44 2.36 -11.70 11.23
N GLN A 45 2.73 -12.93 11.61
CA GLN A 45 4.02 -13.56 11.26
C GLN A 45 3.98 -14.25 9.89
N THR A 46 3.19 -13.75 8.94
CA THR A 46 3.19 -14.32 7.59
C THR A 46 4.54 -13.99 6.95
N GLN A 47 5.24 -15.02 6.47
CA GLN A 47 6.62 -14.94 5.98
C GLN A 47 6.80 -13.74 5.04
N MET A 48 7.74 -12.87 5.39
CA MET A 48 8.15 -11.69 4.59
C MET A 48 8.70 -12.07 3.21
N GLU A 49 9.02 -13.35 2.97
CA GLU A 49 9.48 -13.86 1.67
C GLU A 49 8.38 -13.69 0.61
N GLY A 50 8.62 -12.78 -0.33
CA GLY A 50 7.73 -12.51 -1.46
C GLY A 50 6.69 -11.41 -1.23
N GLU A 51 6.60 -10.81 -0.03
CA GLU A 51 5.73 -9.66 0.22
C GLU A 51 6.06 -8.50 -0.72
N HIS A 52 7.33 -8.12 -0.77
CA HIS A 52 7.80 -7.04 -1.62
C HIS A 52 7.44 -7.28 -3.10
N ASP A 53 7.63 -8.49 -3.62
CA ASP A 53 7.35 -8.81 -5.03
C ASP A 53 5.86 -8.79 -5.34
N ARG A 54 5.03 -9.26 -4.40
CA ARG A 54 3.58 -9.17 -4.51
C ARG A 54 3.12 -7.72 -4.55
N ILE A 55 3.59 -6.88 -3.63
CA ILE A 55 3.22 -5.45 -3.59
C ILE A 55 3.74 -4.72 -4.82
N LYS A 56 4.96 -5.03 -5.28
CA LYS A 56 5.52 -4.50 -6.52
C LYS A 56 4.66 -4.84 -7.72
N GLY A 57 4.15 -6.08 -7.80
CA GLY A 57 3.21 -6.49 -8.86
C GLY A 57 1.92 -5.66 -8.86
N ILE A 58 1.36 -5.37 -7.68
CA ILE A 58 0.18 -4.51 -7.53
C ILE A 58 0.49 -3.08 -8.00
N VAL A 59 1.60 -2.49 -7.52
CA VAL A 59 2.05 -1.15 -7.90
C VAL A 59 2.21 -1.02 -9.41
N GLN A 60 2.81 -2.02 -10.06
CA GLN A 60 2.97 -2.05 -11.50
C GLN A 60 1.65 -2.22 -12.25
N HIS A 61 0.77 -3.12 -11.79
CA HIS A 61 -0.51 -3.38 -12.43
C HIS A 61 -1.44 -2.16 -12.43
N PHE A 62 -1.50 -1.44 -11.32
CA PHE A 62 -2.33 -0.23 -11.18
C PHE A 62 -1.62 1.06 -11.59
N ALA A 63 -0.35 0.97 -12.03
CA ALA A 63 0.49 2.12 -12.34
C ALA A 63 0.48 3.18 -11.23
N ILE A 64 0.78 2.76 -10.00
CA ILE A 64 0.87 3.67 -8.85
C ILE A 64 2.12 4.52 -8.98
N GLU A 65 1.94 5.82 -8.85
CA GLU A 65 2.94 6.84 -9.12
C GLU A 65 4.06 6.80 -8.07
N GLU A 66 3.71 6.62 -6.79
CA GLU A 66 4.70 6.51 -5.73
C GLU A 66 4.38 5.37 -4.76
N TRP A 67 5.39 4.55 -4.50
CA TRP A 67 5.37 3.52 -3.49
C TRP A 67 6.66 3.55 -2.68
N THR A 68 6.53 3.60 -1.36
CA THR A 68 7.67 3.50 -0.44
C THR A 68 7.45 2.37 0.56
N MET A 69 8.52 1.65 0.84
CA MET A 69 8.58 0.65 1.89
C MET A 69 9.41 1.21 3.03
N ASN A 70 8.77 1.41 4.18
CA ASN A 70 9.47 1.72 5.42
C ASN A 70 9.52 0.44 6.25
N GLU A 71 10.72 -0.02 6.56
CA GLU A 71 10.93 -0.91 7.70
C GLU A 71 10.70 -0.04 8.94
N GLU A 72 9.70 -0.38 9.76
CA GLU A 72 9.61 0.23 11.09
C GLU A 72 10.83 -0.27 11.87
N SER A 73 11.94 0.49 11.84
CA SER A 73 13.01 0.34 12.81
C SER A 73 12.38 0.49 14.19
N SER A 74 12.31 -0.64 14.89
CA SER A 74 11.74 -0.78 16.23
C SER A 74 12.58 -0.06 17.27
#